data_AF-A0A933U0G0-F1
#
_entry.id   AF-A0A933U0G0-F1
#
_cell.length_a   1.000
_cell.length_b   1.000
_cell.length_c   1.000
_cell.angle_alpha   90.00
_cell.angle_beta   90.00
_cell.angle_gamma   90.00
#
_symmetry.space_group_name_H-M   'P 1'
#
loop_
_entity.id
_entity.type
_entity.pdbx_description
1 polymer ?
#
loop_
_entity_poly.entity_id
_entity_poly.type
_entity_poly.pdbx_seq_one_letter_code
_entity_poly.pdbx_strand_id
1 'polypeptide(L)'
;MRLNTSKSHASVLFCPLIDKVNDYNTIVYNVNSNTNHKVNSFGYFILEIVENNPGISLDDLVDKYSRKVGKPIWKIRNQVESFVKEMMRENIVLID
;
A
#
# COMPACT_ATOMS: atom_id res chain seq x y z
N MET A 1 4.24 -7.26 -13.50
CA MET A 1 3.33 -6.19 -13.02
C MET A 1 4.15 -5.23 -12.16
N ARG A 2 4.30 -3.97 -12.57
CA ARG A 2 5.02 -2.93 -11.82
C ARG A 2 4.02 -1.96 -11.19
N LEU A 3 4.21 -1.60 -9.93
CA LEU A 3 3.25 -0.85 -9.12
C LEU A 3 3.72 0.58 -8.85
N ASN A 4 2.81 1.55 -8.93
CA ASN A 4 3.14 2.96 -8.68
C ASN A 4 1.98 3.72 -8.03
N THR A 5 2.24 4.44 -6.95
CA THR A 5 1.31 5.37 -6.28
C THR A 5 1.53 6.83 -6.70
N SER A 6 2.76 7.24 -7.04
CA SER A 6 3.08 8.62 -7.47
C SER A 6 2.40 9.06 -8.79
N LYS A 7 1.94 8.10 -9.60
CA LYS A 7 1.12 8.35 -10.80
C LYS A 7 -0.38 8.39 -10.50
N SER A 8 -0.78 7.89 -9.33
CA SER A 8 -2.17 7.98 -8.90
C SER A 8 -2.42 9.39 -8.37
N HIS A 9 -3.64 9.88 -8.54
CA HIS A 9 -4.05 11.14 -7.93
C HIS A 9 -4.49 10.94 -6.47
N ALA A 10 -4.19 9.77 -5.87
CA ALA A 10 -4.44 9.50 -4.48
C ALA A 10 -3.27 10.05 -3.65
N SER A 11 -3.56 11.01 -2.77
CA SER A 11 -2.57 11.53 -1.83
C SER A 11 -2.62 10.68 -0.57
N VAL A 12 -1.74 9.68 -0.46
CA VAL A 12 -1.52 9.02 0.83
C VAL A 12 -0.60 9.92 1.65
N LEU A 13 -1.14 10.60 2.66
CA LEU A 13 -0.33 11.42 3.55
C LEU A 13 0.34 10.53 4.60
N PHE A 14 1.58 10.12 4.34
CA PHE A 14 2.40 9.42 5.33
C PHE A 14 2.99 10.45 6.32
N CYS A 15 2.56 10.39 7.58
CA CYS A 15 3.13 11.17 8.67
C CYS A 15 3.56 10.22 9.80
N PRO A 16 4.81 9.69 9.77
CA PRO A 16 5.23 8.60 10.65
C PRO A 16 5.01 8.87 12.15
N LEU A 17 5.08 10.12 12.59
CA LEU A 17 4.82 10.51 13.98
C LEU A 17 3.34 10.33 14.35
N ILE A 18 2.43 10.78 13.49
CA ILE A 18 0.97 10.64 13.70
C ILE A 18 0.55 9.19 13.49
N ASP A 19 1.05 8.56 12.43
CA ASP A 19 0.72 7.18 12.09
C ASP A 19 1.15 6.22 13.21
N LYS A 20 2.32 6.42 13.81
CA LYS A 20 2.76 5.62 14.97
C LYS A 20 1.84 5.77 16.18
N VAL A 21 1.31 6.98 16.44
CA VAL A 21 0.35 7.21 17.54
C VAL A 21 -0.99 6.51 17.26
N ASN A 22 -1.39 6.42 15.98
CA ASN A 22 -2.63 5.77 15.57
C ASN A 22 -2.48 4.28 15.18
N ASP A 23 -1.40 3.63 15.62
CA ASP A 23 -1.10 2.22 15.31
C ASP A 23 -1.10 1.92 13.80
N TYR A 24 -0.59 2.86 13.01
CA TYR A 24 -0.52 2.82 11.55
C TYR A 24 -1.88 2.61 10.87
N ASN A 25 -2.97 2.95 11.53
CA ASN A 25 -4.27 3.09 10.89
C ASN A 25 -4.33 4.46 10.22
N THR A 26 -4.65 4.52 8.93
CA THR A 26 -4.68 5.77 8.17
C THR A 26 -5.90 5.83 7.25
N ILE A 27 -6.15 7.01 6.68
CA ILE A 27 -7.16 7.24 5.66
C ILE A 27 -6.44 7.60 4.37
N VAL A 28 -6.70 6.81 3.32
CA VAL A 28 -6.28 7.15 1.96
C VAL A 28 -7.42 7.90 1.30
N TYR A 29 -7.14 9.12 0.86
CA TYR A 29 -8.09 9.91 0.07
C TYR A 29 -7.76 9.78 -1.41
N ASN A 30 -8.73 9.33 -2.19
CA ASN A 30 -8.67 9.37 -3.64
C ASN A 30 -9.40 10.60 -4.15
N VAL A 31 -8.64 11.53 -4.75
CA VAL A 31 -9.16 12.81 -5.25
C VAL A 31 -10.08 12.62 -6.45
N ASN A 32 -9.86 11.61 -7.30
CA ASN A 32 -10.62 11.40 -8.53
C ASN A 32 -12.03 10.85 -8.24
N SER A 33 -12.13 9.91 -7.31
CA SER A 33 -13.42 9.33 -6.90
C SER A 33 -14.06 10.08 -5.74
N ASN A 34 -13.35 11.02 -5.12
CA ASN A 34 -13.75 11.69 -3.88
C ASN A 34 -14.11 10.69 -2.76
N THR A 35 -13.36 9.58 -2.68
CA THR A 35 -13.58 8.51 -1.70
C THR A 35 -12.49 8.45 -0.65
N ASN A 36 -12.86 8.03 0.54
CA ASN A 36 -11.95 7.76 1.65
C ASN A 36 -11.89 6.24 1.88
N HIS A 37 -10.68 5.71 1.96
CA HIS A 37 -10.43 4.31 2.29
C HIS A 37 -9.71 4.25 3.64
N LYS A 38 -10.33 3.59 4.61
CA LYS A 38 -9.67 3.29 5.88
C LYS A 38 -8.71 2.14 5.67
N VAL A 39 -7.44 2.36 5.97
CA VAL A 39 -6.38 1.38 5.78
C VAL A 39 -5.77 1.08 7.14
N ASN A 40 -5.66 -0.20 7.48
CA ASN A 40 -5.02 -0.64 8.71
C ASN A 40 -3.49 -0.71 8.55
N SER A 41 -2.77 -1.05 9.63
CA SER A 41 -1.31 -1.16 9.63
C SER A 41 -0.73 -2.05 8.51
N PHE A 42 -1.41 -3.15 8.17
CA PHE A 42 -1.05 -4.00 7.04
C PHE A 42 -1.07 -3.19 5.73
N GLY A 43 -2.19 -2.56 5.40
CA GLY A 43 -2.31 -1.84 4.13
C GLY A 43 -1.45 -0.57 4.10
N TYR A 44 -1.26 0.09 5.24
CA TYR A 44 -0.36 1.23 5.40
C TYR A 44 1.06 0.87 4.96
N PHE A 45 1.60 -0.25 5.47
CA PHE A 45 2.96 -0.66 5.12
C PHE A 45 3.08 -1.10 3.65
N ILE A 46 2.03 -1.69 3.08
CA ILE A 46 2.03 -2.01 1.65
C ILE A 46 2.11 -0.74 0.81
N LEU A 47 1.28 0.25 1.10
CA LEU A 47 1.27 1.53 0.39
C LEU A 47 2.59 2.30 0.59
N GLU A 48 3.14 2.30 1.81
CA GLU A 48 4.43 2.92 2.13
C GLU A 48 5.57 2.28 1.31
N ILE A 49 5.58 0.95 1.15
CA ILE A 49 6.60 0.28 0.34
C ILE A 49 6.46 0.67 -1.14
N VAL A 50 5.25 0.72 -1.67
CA VAL A 50 5.01 1.11 -3.07
C VAL A 50 5.43 2.57 -3.32
N GLU A 51 5.06 3.48 -2.42
CA GLU A 51 5.42 4.91 -2.50
C GLU A 51 6.95 5.11 -2.51
N ASN A 52 7.65 4.42 -1.61
CA ASN A 52 9.10 4.51 -1.52
C ASN A 52 9.84 3.70 -2.61
N ASN A 53 9.13 2.92 -3.43
CA ASN A 53 9.72 2.11 -4.50
C ASN A 53 8.84 2.15 -5.78
N PRO A 54 8.75 3.30 -6.47
CA PRO A 54 7.95 3.41 -7.69
C PRO A 54 8.39 2.37 -8.74
N GLY A 55 7.42 1.64 -9.30
CA GLY A 55 7.66 0.57 -10.27
C GLY A 55 8.04 -0.78 -9.66
N ILE A 56 7.91 -0.95 -8.33
CA ILE A 56 8.18 -2.23 -7.66
C ILE A 56 7.30 -3.35 -8.22
N SER A 57 7.88 -4.54 -8.39
CA SER A 57 7.12 -5.72 -8.80
C SER A 57 6.29 -6.27 -7.62
N LEU A 58 5.21 -6.99 -7.93
CA LEU A 58 4.41 -7.64 -6.87
C LEU A 58 5.25 -8.63 -6.04
N ASP A 59 6.17 -9.36 -6.67
CA ASP A 59 7.03 -10.32 -5.97
C ASP A 59 8.01 -9.61 -5.02
N ASP A 60 8.63 -8.52 -5.48
CA ASP A 60 9.53 -7.70 -4.64
C ASP A 60 8.77 -7.01 -3.50
N LEU A 61 7.54 -6.56 -3.75
CA LEU A 61 6.66 -5.99 -2.72
C LEU A 61 6.37 -7.02 -1.61
N VAL A 62 5.99 -8.24 -1.99
CA VAL A 62 5.73 -9.33 -1.04
C VAL A 62 6.98 -9.68 -0.25
N ASP A 63 8.15 -9.73 -0.88
CA ASP A 63 9.42 -10.00 -0.21
C ASP A 63 9.81 -8.86 0.76
N LYS A 64 9.71 -7.60 0.35
CA LYS A 64 9.97 -6.44 1.24
C LYS A 64 9.02 -6.42 2.43
N TYR A 65 7.73 -6.66 2.20
CA TYR A 65 6.75 -6.71 3.28
C TYR A 65 7.03 -7.88 4.24
N SER A 66 7.33 -9.07 3.71
CA SER A 66 7.75 -10.27 4.47
C SER A 66 8.89 -9.95 5.44
N ARG A 67 9.95 -9.30 4.94
CA ARG A 67 11.10 -8.90 5.76
C ARG A 67 10.74 -7.86 6.81
N LYS A 68 9.90 -6.89 6.46
CA LYS A 68 9.48 -5.80 7.37
C LYS A 68 8.68 -6.33 8.57
N VAL A 69 7.82 -7.33 8.38
CA VAL A 69 6.95 -7.87 9.45
C VAL A 69 7.42 -9.20 10.04
N GLY A 70 8.54 -9.75 9.56
CA GLY A 70 9.10 -11.01 10.03
C GLY A 70 8.19 -12.23 9.78
N LYS A 71 7.35 -12.20 8.74
CA LYS A 71 6.43 -13.30 8.38
C LYS A 71 6.84 -13.93 7.06
N PRO A 72 6.79 -15.27 6.91
CA PRO A 72 7.18 -15.92 5.67
C PRO A 72 6.23 -15.58 4.52
N ILE A 73 6.78 -15.48 3.30
CA ILE A 73 6.07 -15.10 2.06
C ILE A 73 4.77 -15.87 1.86
N TRP A 74 4.78 -17.20 2.04
CA TRP A 74 3.60 -18.05 1.81
C TRP A 74 2.41 -17.72 2.73
N LYS A 75 2.65 -17.11 3.91
CA LYS A 75 1.56 -16.68 4.82
C LYS A 75 0.91 -15.36 4.40
N ILE A 76 1.64 -14.50 3.69
CA ILE A 76 1.21 -13.12 3.45
C ILE A 76 0.89 -12.85 1.97
N ARG A 77 1.41 -13.65 1.03
CA ARG A 77 1.28 -13.43 -0.41
C ARG A 77 -0.17 -13.18 -0.83
N ASN A 78 -1.08 -14.10 -0.53
CA ASN A 78 -2.48 -13.97 -0.94
C ASN A 78 -3.14 -12.71 -0.36
N GLN A 79 -2.76 -12.31 0.85
CA GLN A 79 -3.27 -11.11 1.50
C GLN A 79 -2.76 -9.84 0.79
N VAL A 80 -1.47 -9.77 0.49
CA VAL A 80 -0.85 -8.67 -0.26
C VAL A 80 -1.45 -8.56 -1.66
N GLU A 81 -1.57 -9.67 -2.38
CA GLU A 81 -2.13 -9.68 -3.72
C GLU A 81 -3.60 -9.22 -3.75
N SER A 82 -4.40 -9.67 -2.79
CA SER A 82 -5.80 -9.25 -2.67
C SER A 82 -5.93 -7.76 -2.40
N PHE A 83 -5.10 -7.24 -1.48
CA PHE A 83 -5.10 -5.82 -1.14
C PHE A 83 -4.63 -4.94 -2.31
N VAL A 84 -3.56 -5.33 -3.01
CA VAL A 84 -3.08 -4.58 -4.18
C VAL A 84 -4.16 -4.54 -5.27
N LYS A 85 -4.84 -5.66 -5.53
CA LYS A 85 -5.96 -5.72 -6.48
C LYS A 85 -7.11 -4.77 -6.09
N GLU A 86 -7.43 -4.68 -4.81
CA GLU A 86 -8.43 -3.74 -4.31
C GLU A 86 -7.98 -2.28 -4.52
N MET A 87 -6.76 -1.94 -4.12
CA MET A 87 -6.21 -0.59 -4.31
C MET A 87 -6.09 -0.19 -5.79
N MET A 88 -5.87 -1.14 -6.69
CA MET A 88 -5.92 -0.89 -8.13
C MET A 88 -7.33 -0.61 -8.62
N ARG A 89 -8.33 -1.37 -8.17
CA ARG A 89 -9.74 -1.13 -8.51
C ARG A 89 -10.18 0.26 -8.08
N GLU A 90 -9.71 0.69 -6.91
CA GLU A 90 -9.97 2.01 -6.35
C GLU A 90 -9.06 3.11 -6.93
N ASN A 91 -8.27 2.84 -7.98
CA ASN A 91 -7.34 3.80 -8.60
C ASN A 91 -6.33 4.46 -7.64
N ILE A 92 -5.97 3.77 -6.55
CA ILE A 92 -4.96 4.21 -5.57
C ILE A 92 -3.56 3.74 -6.00
N VAL A 93 -3.46 2.51 -6.50
CA VAL A 93 -2.23 1.94 -7.05
C VAL A 93 -2.41 1.73 -8.54
N LEU A 94 -1.46 2.18 -9.36
CA LEU A 94 -1.49 2.03 -10.80
C LEU A 94 -0.45 1.01 -11.30
N ILE A 95 -0.74 0.40 -12.45
CA ILE A 95 0.22 -0.43 -13.19
C ILE A 95 0.84 0.41 -14.30
N ASP A 96 2.17 0.34 -14.39
CA ASP A 96 2.93 0.71 -15.59
C ASP A 96 3.10 -0.47 -16.55
#